data_AF-A0A9P6CNV1-F1
#
_entry.id   AF-A0A9P6CNV1-F1
#
_cell.length_a   1.000
_cell.length_b   1.000
_cell.length_c   1.000
_cell.angle_alpha   90.00
_cell.angle_beta   90.00
_cell.angle_gamma   90.00
#
_symmetry.space_group_name_H-M   'P 1'
#
loop_
_entity.id
_entity.type
_entity.pdbx_description
1 polymer ?
#
loop_
_entity_poly.entity_id
_entity_poly.type
_entity_poly.pdbx_seq_one_letter_code
_entity_poly.pdbx_strand_id
1 'polypeptide(L)'
;MLQDLSHMDRITQLQDEIQQLLTIMSNSIAYLTSRSNFLQVSPEIPVTKQRNPEKYDLPEVFEANKKELVTDLVVKAKQVEYLINSLPEPEPEEEQAKRLAALAEEMTTANAEYIQAVNRAKDLQSQVKEVLLMMLSETDADLLADNPG
;
A
#
# COMPACT_ATOMS: atom_id res chain seq x y z
N MET A 1 -15.30 -1.57 -6.73
CA MET A 1 -14.18 -2.27 -6.08
C MET A 1 -12.90 -1.88 -6.84
N LEU A 2 -12.22 -0.73 -6.75
CA LEU A 2 -11.99 0.35 -5.77
C LEU A 2 -11.21 -0.01 -4.49
N GLN A 3 -10.52 -1.15 -4.50
CA GLN A 3 -9.27 -1.40 -3.77
C GLN A 3 -8.20 -1.39 -4.89
N ASP A 4 -7.14 -0.60 -4.97
CA ASP A 4 -6.31 0.03 -3.95
C ASP A 4 -5.57 1.25 -4.55
N LEU A 5 -6.23 2.41 -4.64
CA LEU A 5 -5.57 3.70 -4.89
C LEU A 5 -4.75 4.20 -3.67
N SER A 6 -4.37 3.32 -2.73
CA SER A 6 -3.63 3.66 -1.51
C SER A 6 -2.53 2.66 -1.14
N HIS A 7 -2.16 1.74 -2.03
CA HIS A 7 -0.91 1.00 -1.84
C HIS A 7 0.22 1.87 -2.38
N MET A 8 1.10 2.36 -1.52
CA MET A 8 2.35 3.01 -1.96
C MET A 8 2.99 2.15 -3.06
N ASP A 9 3.48 2.77 -4.12
CA ASP A 9 4.10 2.05 -5.25
C ASP A 9 5.14 1.05 -4.72
N ARG A 10 5.15 -0.18 -5.26
CA ARG A 10 6.03 -1.25 -4.77
C ARG A 10 7.50 -0.87 -4.89
N ILE A 11 7.84 -0.04 -5.87
CA ILE A 11 9.19 0.51 -6.03
C ILE A 11 9.50 1.47 -4.89
N THR A 12 8.59 2.39 -4.56
CA THR A 12 8.74 3.30 -3.40
C THR A 12 8.84 2.52 -2.08
N GLN A 13 8.03 1.48 -1.90
CA GLN A 13 8.11 0.61 -0.72
C GLN A 13 9.47 -0.09 -0.62
N LEU A 14 9.98 -0.61 -1.75
CA LEU A 14 11.30 -1.23 -1.78
C LEU A 14 12.42 -0.23 -1.44
N GLN A 15 12.33 0.99 -1.97
CA GLN A 15 13.28 2.06 -1.65
C GLN A 15 13.30 2.35 -0.14
N ASP A 16 12.12 2.50 0.47
CA ASP A 16 12.00 2.79 1.90
C ASP A 16 12.54 1.65 2.77
N GLU A 17 12.26 0.39 2.42
CA GLU A 17 12.78 -0.77 3.17
C GLU A 17 14.30 -0.91 3.01
N ILE A 18 14.88 -0.60 1.85
CA ILE A 18 16.34 -0.55 1.67
C ILE A 18 16.94 0.56 2.54
N GLN A 19 16.31 1.74 2.60
CA GLN A 19 16.80 2.84 3.43
C GLN A 19 16.72 2.51 4.92
N GLN A 20 15.65 1.85 5.36
CA GLN A 20 15.52 1.34 6.72
C GLN A 20 16.61 0.30 7.03
N LEU A 21 16.86 -0.64 6.12
CA LEU A 21 17.92 -1.64 6.27
C LEU A 21 19.30 -0.99 6.48
N LEU A 22 19.65 0.00 5.66
CA LEU A 22 20.90 0.75 5.80
C LEU A 22 20.97 1.54 7.12
N THR A 23 19.84 2.09 7.56
CA THR A 23 19.74 2.79 8.85
C THR A 23 19.99 1.84 10.02
N ILE A 24 19.39 0.64 9.99
CA ILE A 24 19.63 -0.41 10.98
C ILE A 24 21.10 -0.83 11.00
N MET A 25 21.73 -1.00 9.83
CA MET A 25 23.16 -1.33 9.75
C MET A 25 24.04 -0.26 10.40
N SER A 26 23.80 1.02 10.07
CA SER A 26 24.55 2.15 10.65
C SER A 26 24.39 2.22 12.17
N ASN A 27 23.14 2.14 12.64
CA ASN A 27 22.83 2.16 14.07
C ASN A 27 23.42 0.95 14.81
N SER A 28 23.46 -0.22 14.19
CA SER A 28 24.07 -1.42 14.75
C SER A 28 25.58 -1.22 14.94
N ILE A 29 26.28 -0.67 13.94
CA ILE A 29 27.72 -0.36 14.05
C ILE A 29 27.95 0.71 15.13
N ALA A 30 27.13 1.75 15.15
CA ALA A 30 27.21 2.80 16.16
C ALA A 30 27.00 2.23 17.57
N TYR A 31 26.03 1.34 17.76
CA TYR A 31 25.77 0.67 19.03
C TYR A 31 26.95 -0.21 19.46
N LEU A 32 27.42 -1.09 18.57
CA LEU A 32 28.55 -2.00 18.85
C LEU A 32 29.82 -1.26 19.25
N THR A 33 30.11 -0.12 18.61
CA THR A 33 31.32 0.68 18.89
C THR A 33 31.17 1.58 20.11
N SER A 34 29.97 2.11 20.35
CA SER A 34 29.71 3.04 21.45
C SER A 34 29.45 2.36 22.79
N ARG A 35 28.91 1.14 22.80
CA ARG A 35 28.52 0.41 24.04
C ARG A 35 29.45 -0.74 24.41
N SER A 36 30.48 -1.03 23.61
CA SER A 36 31.49 -2.04 23.95
C SER A 36 32.42 -1.60 25.09
N ASN A 37 32.73 -2.54 25.99
CA ASN A 37 33.77 -2.38 27.01
C ASN A 37 35.10 -3.02 26.57
N PHE A 38 36.21 -2.63 27.21
CA PHE A 38 37.52 -3.23 26.98
C PHE A 38 37.58 -4.64 27.58
N LEU A 39 38.10 -5.59 26.83
CA LEU A 39 38.39 -6.94 27.31
C LEU A 39 39.88 -7.04 27.68
N GLN A 40 40.17 -7.71 28.80
CA GLN A 40 41.53 -8.02 29.18
C GLN A 40 42.06 -9.16 28.31
N VAL A 41 43.10 -8.90 27.53
CA VAL A 41 43.67 -9.87 26.57
C VAL A 41 44.74 -10.75 27.24
N SER A 42 45.46 -10.23 28.24
CA SER A 42 46.47 -10.98 29.01
C SER A 42 46.25 -10.80 30.51
N PRO A 43 46.30 -11.88 31.33
CA PRO A 43 46.21 -11.80 32.78
C PRO A 43 47.35 -10.99 33.41
N GLU A 44 48.50 -10.93 32.74
CA GLU A 44 49.72 -10.28 33.24
C GLU A 44 49.70 -8.76 33.07
N ILE A 45 48.82 -8.24 32.21
CA ILE A 45 48.71 -6.81 31.92
C ILE A 45 47.42 -6.29 32.58
N PRO A 46 47.52 -5.50 33.67
CA PRO A 46 46.35 -4.93 34.33
C PRO A 46 45.67 -3.89 33.44
N VAL A 47 44.33 -3.88 33.45
CA VAL A 47 43.52 -2.93 32.67
C VAL A 47 43.68 -1.52 33.23
N THR A 48 44.37 -0.65 32.48
CA THR A 48 44.71 0.71 32.92
C THR A 48 43.64 1.76 32.59
N LYS A 49 42.65 1.42 31.76
CA LYS A 49 41.54 2.30 31.39
C LYS A 49 40.22 1.55 31.48
N GLN A 50 39.34 2.01 32.36
CA GLN A 50 37.95 1.57 32.41
C GLN A 50 37.07 2.66 31.78
N ARG A 51 36.16 2.25 30.90
CA ARG A 51 35.15 3.15 30.34
C ARG A 51 34.16 3.54 31.45
N ASN A 52 33.58 4.74 31.39
CA ASN A 52 32.55 5.14 32.35
C ASN A 52 31.41 4.08 32.35
N PRO A 53 31.01 3.54 33.52
CA PRO A 53 29.91 2.56 33.65
C PRO A 53 28.61 2.94 32.94
N GLU A 54 28.31 4.22 32.78
CA GLU A 54 27.11 4.69 32.06
C GLU A 54 27.23 4.57 30.52
N LYS A 55 28.44 4.32 30.01
CA LYS A 55 28.78 4.32 28.58
C LYS A 55 28.97 2.94 27.99
N TYR A 56 28.88 1.86 28.77
CA TYR A 56 28.94 0.48 28.26
C TYR A 56 27.85 -0.37 28.89
N ASP A 57 27.40 -1.39 28.16
CA ASP A 57 26.36 -2.28 28.64
C ASP A 57 26.97 -3.50 29.34
N LEU A 58 26.24 -4.08 30.29
CA LEU A 58 26.64 -5.35 30.92
C LEU A 58 26.77 -6.44 29.84
N PRO A 59 27.71 -7.39 29.96
CA PRO A 59 27.94 -8.41 28.93
C PRO A 59 26.69 -9.18 28.52
N GLU A 60 25.83 -9.50 29.48
CA GLU A 60 24.56 -10.20 29.23
C GLU A 60 23.58 -9.36 28.39
N VAL A 61 23.42 -8.09 28.73
CA VAL A 61 22.57 -7.13 28.00
C VAL A 61 23.14 -6.87 26.60
N PHE A 62 24.46 -6.76 26.49
CA PHE A 62 25.14 -6.55 25.22
C PHE A 62 25.01 -7.76 24.27
N GLU A 63 25.09 -8.99 24.78
CA GLU A 63 24.82 -10.20 23.98
C GLU A 63 23.35 -10.30 23.57
N ALA A 64 22.41 -9.98 24.46
CA ALA A 64 20.98 -9.97 24.14
C ALA A 64 20.67 -8.96 23.02
N ASN A 65 21.16 -7.72 23.15
CA ASN A 65 20.95 -6.66 22.17
C ASN A 65 21.63 -7.00 20.82
N LYS A 66 22.81 -7.64 20.82
CA LYS A 66 23.42 -8.13 19.58
C LYS A 66 22.53 -9.15 18.86
N LYS A 67 21.93 -10.07 19.59
CA LYS A 67 21.03 -11.08 19.01
C LYS A 67 19.76 -10.45 18.44
N GLU A 68 19.21 -9.45 19.11
CA GLU A 68 18.08 -8.65 18.62
C GLU A 68 18.45 -7.93 17.32
N LEU A 69 19.55 -7.18 17.30
CA LEU A 69 20.01 -6.47 16.10
C LEU A 69 20.22 -7.40 14.89
N VAL A 70 20.80 -8.59 15.10
CA VAL A 70 20.96 -9.60 14.03
C VAL A 70 19.61 -10.12 13.55
N THR A 71 18.67 -10.35 14.48
CA THR A 71 17.33 -10.83 14.13
C THR A 71 16.60 -9.80 13.28
N ASP A 72 16.64 -8.52 13.69
CA ASP A 72 16.02 -7.42 12.95
C ASP A 72 16.63 -7.25 11.56
N LEU A 73 17.95 -7.33 11.45
CA LEU A 73 18.67 -7.25 10.18
C LEU A 73 18.24 -8.37 9.23
N VAL A 74 18.14 -9.61 9.71
CA VAL A 74 17.75 -10.78 8.90
C VAL A 74 16.29 -10.69 8.48
N VAL A 75 15.39 -10.29 9.39
CA VAL A 75 13.97 -10.11 9.06
C VAL A 75 13.81 -9.04 7.98
N LYS A 76 14.51 -7.91 8.11
CA LYS A 76 14.47 -6.82 7.14
C LYS A 76 15.06 -7.21 5.79
N ALA A 77 16.17 -7.94 5.77
CA ALA A 77 16.75 -8.47 4.54
C ALA A 77 15.77 -9.40 3.79
N LYS A 78 15.06 -10.27 4.51
CA LYS A 78 14.03 -11.14 3.92
C LYS A 78 12.82 -10.36 3.41
N GLN A 79 12.43 -9.29 4.09
CA GLN A 79 11.35 -8.41 3.62
C GLN A 79 11.73 -7.73 2.30
N VAL A 80 12.96 -7.23 2.19
CA VAL A 80 13.50 -6.66 0.94
C VAL A 80 13.53 -7.72 -0.17
N GLU A 81 14.00 -8.94 0.12
CA GLU A 81 14.01 -10.04 -0.84
C GLU A 81 12.60 -10.39 -1.35
N TYR A 82 11.63 -10.47 -0.43
CA TYR A 82 10.23 -10.69 -0.80
C TYR A 82 9.69 -9.56 -1.68
N LEU A 83 9.98 -8.30 -1.36
CA LEU A 83 9.55 -7.15 -2.15
C LEU A 83 10.13 -7.20 -3.56
N ILE A 84 11.41 -7.54 -3.72
CA ILE A 84 12.06 -7.72 -5.02
C ILE A 84 11.35 -8.81 -5.84
N ASN A 85 11.08 -9.97 -5.22
CA ASN A 85 10.36 -11.06 -5.88
C ASN A 85 8.90 -10.72 -6.22
N SER A 86 8.33 -9.74 -5.53
CA SER A 86 6.97 -9.25 -5.80
C SER A 86 6.92 -8.15 -6.86
N LEU A 87 8.06 -7.64 -7.34
CA LEU A 87 8.04 -6.61 -8.38
C LEU A 87 7.47 -7.19 -9.68
N PRO A 88 6.58 -6.45 -10.37
CA PRO A 88 6.13 -6.85 -11.70
C PRO A 88 7.34 -6.88 -12.64
N GLU A 89 7.39 -7.90 -13.51
CA GLU A 89 8.43 -7.99 -14.53
C GLU A 89 8.38 -6.75 -15.44
N PRO A 90 9.53 -6.16 -15.79
CA PRO A 90 9.57 -5.01 -16.68
C PRO A 90 9.13 -5.44 -18.09
N GLU A 91 7.98 -4.93 -18.52
CA GLU A 91 7.49 -5.05 -19.90
C GLU A 91 8.29 -4.09 -20.81
N PRO A 92 8.65 -4.49 -22.05
CA PRO A 92 9.26 -3.58 -23.02
C PRO A 92 8.35 -2.37 -23.27
N GLU A 93 8.92 -1.17 -23.36
CA GLU A 93 8.16 0.08 -23.52
C GLU A 93 7.22 0.05 -24.73
N GLU A 94 7.62 -0.61 -25.83
CA GLU A 94 6.80 -0.76 -27.03
C GLU A 94 5.56 -1.65 -26.80
N GLU A 95 5.69 -2.72 -26.02
CA GLU A 95 4.58 -3.61 -25.69
C GLU A 95 3.63 -2.94 -24.70
N GLN A 96 4.19 -2.26 -23.69
CA GLN A 96 3.43 -1.46 -22.75
C GLN A 96 2.63 -0.36 -23.46
N ALA A 97 3.24 0.35 -24.42
CA ALA A 97 2.56 1.39 -25.19
C ALA A 97 1.40 0.82 -26.02
N LYS A 98 1.59 -0.33 -26.68
CA LYS A 98 0.54 -1.02 -27.43
C LYS A 98 -0.61 -1.45 -26.52
N ARG A 99 -0.29 -2.02 -25.35
CA ARG A 99 -1.28 -2.44 -24.36
C ARG A 99 -2.09 -1.26 -23.83
N LEU A 100 -1.43 -0.14 -23.53
CA LEU A 100 -2.10 1.09 -23.08
C LEU A 100 -3.00 1.68 -24.17
N ALA A 101 -2.56 1.66 -25.44
CA ALA A 101 -3.39 2.10 -26.56
C ALA A 101 -4.64 1.23 -26.72
N ALA A 102 -4.50 -0.09 -26.66
CA ALA A 102 -5.62 -1.03 -26.73
C ALA A 102 -6.61 -0.81 -25.56
N LEU A 103 -6.10 -0.62 -24.34
CA LEU A 103 -6.92 -0.33 -23.17
C LEU A 103 -7.68 1.00 -23.29
N ALA A 104 -7.05 2.02 -23.89
CA ALA A 104 -7.70 3.31 -24.14
C ALA A 104 -8.85 3.20 -25.16
N GLU A 105 -8.67 2.37 -26.19
CA GLU A 105 -9.72 2.06 -27.16
C GLU A 105 -10.89 1.29 -26.52
N GLU A 106 -10.58 0.27 -25.71
CA GLU A 106 -11.58 -0.49 -24.94
C GLU A 106 -12.38 0.43 -24.00
N MET A 107 -11.70 1.31 -23.26
CA MET A 107 -12.32 2.32 -22.40
C MET A 107 -13.26 3.26 -23.18
N THR A 108 -12.88 3.64 -24.39
CA THR A 108 -13.69 4.51 -25.23
C THR A 108 -14.98 3.82 -25.67
N THR A 109 -14.86 2.55 -26.10
CA THR A 109 -16.01 1.72 -26.49
C THR A 109 -16.93 1.45 -25.30
N ALA A 110 -16.38 1.02 -24.16
CA ALA A 110 -17.14 0.76 -22.94
C ALA A 110 -17.88 2.01 -22.44
N ASN A 111 -17.25 3.19 -22.53
CA ASN A 111 -17.90 4.45 -22.17
C ASN A 111 -19.03 4.82 -23.14
N ALA A 112 -18.86 4.59 -24.45
CA ALA A 112 -19.91 4.83 -25.44
C ALA A 112 -21.13 3.92 -25.18
N GLU A 113 -20.90 2.63 -24.92
CA GLU A 113 -21.93 1.67 -24.54
C GLU A 113 -22.63 2.07 -23.24
N TYR A 114 -21.87 2.50 -22.23
CA TYR A 114 -22.41 3.02 -20.98
C TYR A 114 -23.35 4.22 -21.21
N ILE A 115 -22.93 5.21 -22.01
CA ILE A 115 -23.77 6.37 -22.34
C ILE A 115 -25.05 5.93 -23.06
N GLN A 116 -24.97 5.00 -24.00
CA GLN A 116 -26.15 4.47 -24.69
C GLN A 116 -27.11 3.76 -23.74
N ALA A 117 -26.59 2.92 -22.84
CA ALA A 117 -27.39 2.21 -21.85
C ALA A 117 -28.09 3.18 -20.89
N VAL A 118 -27.38 4.22 -20.44
CA VAL A 118 -27.94 5.28 -19.59
C VAL A 118 -29.04 6.06 -20.30
N ASN A 119 -28.86 6.40 -21.59
CA ASN A 119 -29.88 7.10 -22.35
C ASN A 119 -31.14 6.25 -22.52
N ARG A 120 -31.01 4.97 -22.89
CA ARG A 120 -32.15 4.03 -22.97
C ARG A 120 -32.89 3.91 -21.64
N ALA A 121 -32.14 3.85 -20.53
CA ALA A 121 -32.75 3.80 -19.20
C ALA A 121 -33.53 5.07 -18.86
N LYS A 122 -33.01 6.25 -19.23
CA LYS A 122 -33.72 7.53 -19.06
C LYS A 122 -34.98 7.62 -19.92
N ASP A 123 -34.91 7.18 -21.17
CA ASP A 123 -36.07 7.19 -22.08
C ASP A 123 -37.18 6.28 -21.57
N LEU A 124 -36.82 5.06 -21.14
CA LEU A 124 -37.76 4.12 -20.53
C LEU A 124 -38.35 4.66 -19.23
N GLN A 125 -37.52 5.29 -18.38
CA GLN A 125 -37.98 5.95 -17.16
C GLN A 125 -39.01 7.06 -17.49
N SER A 126 -38.78 7.84 -18.53
CA SER A 126 -39.71 8.89 -18.96
C SER A 126 -41.04 8.29 -19.45
N GLN A 127 -41.00 7.22 -20.24
CA GLN A 127 -42.21 6.52 -20.71
C GLN A 127 -43.02 5.94 -19.55
N VAL A 128 -42.36 5.27 -18.61
CA VAL A 128 -43.03 4.73 -17.41
C VAL A 128 -43.64 5.86 -16.57
N LYS A 129 -42.92 6.97 -16.41
CA LYS A 129 -43.45 8.15 -15.70
C LYS A 129 -44.69 8.71 -16.38
N GLU A 130 -44.70 8.81 -17.71
CA GLU A 130 -45.84 9.31 -18.49
C GLU A 130 -47.06 8.40 -18.35
N VAL A 131 -46.88 7.07 -18.46
CA VAL A 131 -47.97 6.10 -18.25
C VAL A 131 -48.54 6.20 -16.83
N LEU A 132 -47.67 6.31 -15.81
CA LEU A 132 -48.12 6.48 -14.43
C LEU A 132 -48.90 7.78 -14.23
N LEU A 133 -48.50 8.88 -14.88
CA LEU A 133 -49.23 10.14 -14.84
C LEU A 133 -50.58 10.05 -15.54
N MET A 134 -50.66 9.39 -16.71
CA MET A 134 -51.93 9.15 -17.40
C MET A 134 -52.90 8.33 -16.53
N MET A 135 -52.44 7.23 -15.95
CA MET A 135 -53.27 6.40 -15.06
C MET A 135 -53.75 7.18 -13.83
N LEU A 136 -52.90 8.02 -13.23
CA LEU A 136 -53.33 8.88 -12.13
C LEU A 136 -54.40 9.89 -12.57
N SER A 137 -54.23 10.51 -13.75
CA SER A 137 -55.18 11.48 -14.26
C SER A 137 -56.52 10.88 -14.70
N GLU A 138 -56.53 9.65 -15.21
CA GLU A 138 -57.76 8.89 -15.51
C GLU A 138 -58.50 8.53 -14.21
N THR A 139 -57.75 8.14 -13.17
CA THR A 139 -58.34 7.85 -11.85
C THR A 139 -58.96 9.11 -11.22
N ASP A 140 -58.31 10.28 -11.34
CA ASP A 140 -58.86 11.56 -10.88
C ASP A 140 -60.09 11.99 -11.69
N ALA A 141 -60.12 11.74 -13.01
CA ALA A 141 -61.27 12.03 -13.86
C ALA A 141 -62.47 11.12 -13.56
N ASP A 142 -62.24 9.83 -13.31
CA ASP A 142 -63.29 8.89 -12.90
C ASP A 142 -63.83 9.23 -11.49
N LEU A 143 -63.00 9.68 -10.56
CA LEU A 143 -63.44 10.17 -9.24
C LEU A 143 -64.28 11.46 -9.31
N LEU A 144 -64.03 12.32 -10.31
CA LEU A 144 -64.81 13.55 -10.56
C LEU A 144 -66.09 13.28 -11.37
N ALA A 145 -66.11 12.25 -12.22
CA ALA A 145 -67.28 11.84 -12.97
C ALA A 145 -68.33 11.13 -12.10
N ASP A 146 -67.90 10.43 -11.05
CA ASP A 146 -68.79 9.68 -10.14
C ASP A 146 -69.34 10.53 -8.97
N ASN A 147 -69.01 11.84 -8.90
CA ASN A 147 -69.58 12.76 -7.91
C ASN A 147 -70.02 14.10 -8.55
N PRO A 148 -71.23 14.17 -9.13
CA PRO A 148 -71.83 15.42 -9.57
C PRO A 148 -72.46 16.11 -8.35
N GLY A 149 -71.64 16.82 -7.59
CA GLY A 149 -72.06 17.70 -6.49
C GLY A 149 -72.14 19.16 -6.93
#